data_AF-A0A510KYC6-F1
#
_entry.id   AF-A0A510KYC6-F1
#
_cell.length_a   1.000
_cell.length_b   1.000
_cell.length_c   1.000
_cell.angle_alpha   90.00
_cell.angle_beta   90.00
_cell.angle_gamma   90.00
#
_symmetry.space_group_name_H-M   'P 1'
#
loop_
_entity.id
_entity.type
_entity.pdbx_description
1 polymer ?
#
loop_
_entity_poly.entity_id
_entity_poly.type
_entity_poly.pdbx_seq_one_letter_code
_entity_poly.pdbx_strand_id
1 'polypeptide(L)'
;MKIRYKNIDYLVMGICHFKNNKESHYLIEEEKKIKWVSEIFIEVKKSKMPFNWSLSLENNSKYDFLCGYYELCNLPEHFEGIMLGNKKDLEIFKKRKKELELWLEKLDYYNKEITFEKILSKIKL
;
A
#
# COMPACT_ATOMS: atom_id res chain seq x y z
N MET A 1 -0.62 -2.93 -4.59
CA MET A 1 -2.07 -3.21 -4.56
C MET A 1 -2.84 -1.99 -5.02
N LYS A 2 -3.87 -2.15 -5.86
CA LYS A 2 -4.78 -1.04 -6.24
C LYS A 2 -6.22 -1.39 -5.87
N ILE A 3 -6.97 -0.38 -5.46
CA ILE A 3 -8.41 -0.48 -5.17
C ILE A 3 -9.15 0.50 -6.06
N ARG A 4 -10.41 0.22 -6.35
CA ARG A 4 -11.30 1.17 -7.01
C ARG A 4 -12.23 1.77 -5.98
N TYR A 5 -12.18 3.09 -5.84
CA TYR A 5 -13.04 3.86 -4.95
C TYR A 5 -13.64 5.00 -5.77
N LYS A 6 -14.97 5.21 -5.71
CA LYS A 6 -15.67 6.20 -6.54
C LYS A 6 -15.31 6.14 -8.04
N ASN A 7 -15.20 4.94 -8.60
CA ASN A 7 -14.81 4.70 -10.00
C ASN A 7 -13.39 5.14 -10.39
N ILE A 8 -12.53 5.49 -9.43
CA ILE A 8 -11.13 5.87 -9.63
C ILE A 8 -10.24 4.80 -9.00
N ASP A 9 -9.16 4.43 -9.68
CA ASP A 9 -8.19 3.47 -9.17
C ASP A 9 -7.13 4.18 -8.31
N TYR A 10 -6.99 3.75 -7.05
CA TYR A 10 -6.02 4.28 -6.10
C TYR A 10 -4.96 3.25 -5.73
N LEU A 11 -3.73 3.73 -5.57
CA LEU A 11 -2.65 2.95 -4.96
C LEU A 11 -2.87 2.87 -3.45
N VAL A 12 -2.91 1.65 -2.93
CA VAL A 12 -2.99 1.39 -1.49
C VAL A 12 -1.60 1.47 -0.88
N MET A 13 -1.49 2.23 0.21
CA MET A 13 -0.24 2.42 0.96
C MET A 13 -0.23 1.70 2.32
N GLY A 14 -1.37 1.23 2.79
CA GLY A 14 -1.51 0.42 4.00
C GLY A 14 -2.92 -0.13 4.16
N ILE A 15 -3.07 -1.17 4.97
CA ILE A 15 -4.34 -1.81 5.33
C ILE A 15 -4.41 -1.91 6.84
N CYS A 16 -5.55 -1.54 7.42
CA CYS A 16 -5.76 -1.47 8.86
C CYS A 16 -7.07 -2.14 9.25
N HIS A 17 -7.09 -2.89 10.35
CA HIS A 17 -8.30 -3.24 11.09
C HIS A 17 -8.31 -2.42 12.38
N PHE A 18 -9.14 -1.37 12.40
CA PHE A 18 -9.27 -0.51 13.57
C PHE A 18 -9.93 -1.26 14.73
N LYS A 19 -9.54 -0.93 15.97
CA LYS A 19 -10.20 -1.53 17.14
C LYS A 19 -11.68 -1.23 17.11
N ASN A 20 -12.49 -2.23 17.45
CA ASN A 20 -13.96 -2.18 17.41
C ASN A 20 -14.54 -2.01 16.00
N ASN A 21 -13.74 -2.14 14.94
CA ASN A 21 -14.21 -2.17 13.56
C ASN A 21 -13.67 -3.40 12.84
N LYS A 22 -14.57 -4.32 12.47
CA LYS A 22 -14.20 -5.57 11.79
C LYS A 22 -13.84 -5.36 10.31
N GLU A 23 -14.10 -4.17 9.78
CA GLU A 23 -13.88 -3.88 8.37
C GLU A 23 -12.42 -3.50 8.08
N SER A 24 -11.91 -3.99 6.96
CA SER A 24 -10.62 -3.55 6.42
C SER A 24 -10.69 -2.08 5.99
N HIS A 25 -9.68 -1.32 6.35
CA HIS A 25 -9.52 0.06 5.92
C HIS A 25 -8.26 0.19 5.09
N TYR A 26 -8.33 0.97 4.01
CA TYR A 26 -7.24 1.13 3.05
C TYR A 26 -6.75 2.56 3.04
N LEU A 27 -5.45 2.75 3.27
CA LEU A 27 -4.80 4.06 3.21
C LEU A 27 -4.52 4.44 1.76
N ILE A 28 -5.13 5.54 1.33
CA ILE A 28 -4.94 6.10 -0.02
C ILE A 28 -4.69 7.61 0.05
N GLU A 29 -4.16 8.16 -1.05
CA GLU A 29 -4.13 9.60 -1.29
C GLU A 29 -5.16 9.97 -2.36
N GLU A 30 -6.20 10.71 -1.97
CA GLU A 30 -7.23 11.29 -2.84
C GLU A 30 -7.08 12.81 -2.83
N GLU A 31 -6.91 13.46 -3.99
CA GLU A 31 -6.83 14.92 -4.10
C GLU A 31 -5.79 15.57 -3.15
N LYS A 32 -4.60 14.94 -3.03
CA LYS A 32 -3.52 15.34 -2.10
C LYS A 32 -3.85 15.21 -0.61
N LYS A 33 -4.98 14.59 -0.26
CA LYS A 33 -5.36 14.23 1.11
C LYS A 33 -5.16 12.75 1.33
N ILE A 34 -4.45 12.41 2.39
CA ILE A 34 -4.26 11.02 2.80
C ILE A 34 -5.40 10.64 3.75
N LYS A 35 -6.01 9.48 3.51
CA LYS A 35 -7.12 9.00 4.33
C LYS A 35 -7.26 7.48 4.29
N TRP A 36 -7.92 6.96 5.32
CA TRP A 36 -8.42 5.59 5.36
C TRP A 36 -9.80 5.51 4.72
N VAL A 37 -10.02 4.49 3.90
CA VAL A 37 -11.32 4.21 3.27
C VAL A 37 -11.73 2.79 3.64
N SER A 38 -12.95 2.62 4.17
CA SER A 38 -13.50 1.31 4.50
C SER A 38 -13.72 0.46 3.25
N GLU A 39 -13.48 -0.84 3.38
CA GLU A 39 -13.68 -1.84 2.34
C GLU A 39 -15.11 -1.87 1.77
N ILE A 40 -16.10 -1.43 2.55
CA ILE A 40 -17.50 -1.36 2.11
C ILE A 40 -17.65 -0.46 0.88
N PHE A 41 -16.77 0.52 0.71
CA PHE A 41 -16.86 1.50 -0.38
C PHE A 41 -15.97 1.19 -1.59
N ILE A 42 -15.29 0.04 -1.61
CA ILE A 42 -14.24 -0.21 -2.60
C ILE A 42 -14.45 -1.53 -3.35
N GLU A 43 -13.98 -1.57 -4.59
CA GLU A 43 -13.83 -2.79 -5.37
C GLU A 43 -12.33 -3.14 -5.47
N VAL A 44 -11.94 -4.33 -4.99
CA VAL A 44 -10.53 -4.78 -5.03
C VAL A 44 -10.24 -5.39 -6.40
N LYS A 45 -9.47 -4.67 -7.23
CA LYS A 45 -9.26 -5.06 -8.63
C LYS A 45 -8.21 -6.14 -8.84
N LYS A 46 -7.05 -6.01 -8.19
CA LYS A 46 -5.91 -6.98 -8.23
C LYS A 46 -4.98 -6.71 -7.05
N SER A 47 -4.69 -7.73 -6.24
CA SER A 47 -3.87 -7.58 -5.04
C SER A 47 -2.66 -8.53 -5.05
N LYS A 48 -1.54 -8.06 -5.59
CA LYS A 48 -0.24 -8.48 -5.05
C LYS A 48 0.13 -7.47 -3.97
N MET A 49 0.26 -7.97 -2.74
CA MET A 49 0.83 -7.20 -1.64
C MET A 49 2.31 -6.95 -1.97
N PRO A 50 2.80 -5.70 -1.85
CA PRO A 50 4.22 -5.43 -2.06
C PRO A 50 5.06 -6.22 -1.04
N PHE A 51 6.16 -6.82 -1.52
CA PHE A 51 7.04 -7.67 -0.71
C PHE A 51 7.72 -6.93 0.46
N ASN A 52 7.79 -5.61 0.39
CA ASN A 52 8.44 -4.73 1.37
C ASN A 52 7.46 -4.21 2.44
N TRP A 53 6.26 -4.78 2.53
CA TRP A 53 5.32 -4.41 3.57
C TRP A 53 5.69 -5.07 4.90
N SER A 54 5.66 -4.25 5.95
CA SER A 54 5.73 -4.66 7.34
C SER A 54 4.34 -4.97 7.88
N LEU A 55 4.31 -5.68 9.00
CA LEU A 55 3.11 -6.06 9.73
C LEU A 55 3.27 -5.62 11.19
N SER A 56 2.23 -5.02 11.74
CA SER A 56 2.09 -4.69 13.15
C SER A 56 0.81 -5.32 13.68
N LEU A 57 0.95 -6.12 14.74
CA LEU A 57 -0.12 -6.84 15.43
C LEU A 57 -0.18 -6.39 16.88
N GLU A 58 -1.37 -6.13 17.40
CA GLU A 58 -1.74 -6.04 18.82
C GLU A 58 -0.93 -5.08 19.73
N ASN A 59 0.02 -4.30 19.18
CA ASN A 59 0.89 -3.37 19.92
C ASN A 59 0.39 -1.90 19.92
N ASN A 60 -0.86 -1.64 19.52
CA ASN A 60 -1.40 -0.29 19.43
C ASN A 60 -2.82 -0.20 20.01
N SER A 61 -3.17 0.96 20.57
CA SER A 61 -4.52 1.21 21.11
C SER A 61 -5.58 1.46 20.04
N LYS A 62 -5.18 1.71 18.78
CA LYS A 62 -6.08 2.16 17.70
C LYS A 62 -6.48 1.07 16.71
N TYR A 63 -5.65 0.05 16.54
CA TYR A 63 -5.87 -1.02 15.58
C TYR A 63 -5.47 -2.38 16.16
N ASP A 64 -6.14 -3.42 15.70
CA ASP A 64 -5.80 -4.82 16.00
C ASP A 64 -4.75 -5.33 14.99
N PHE A 65 -4.82 -4.81 13.76
CA PHE A 65 -3.94 -5.17 12.65
C PHE A 65 -3.59 -3.93 11.82
N LEU A 66 -2.32 -3.80 11.44
CA LEU A 66 -1.84 -2.82 10.48
C LEU A 66 -0.75 -3.43 9.60
N CYS A 67 -0.90 -3.31 8.28
CA CYS A 67 0.17 -3.64 7.34
C CYS A 67 0.38 -2.50 6.34
N GLY A 68 1.62 -2.36 5.86
CA GLY A 68 2.01 -1.26 4.99
C GLY A 68 3.52 -1.06 4.99
N TYR A 69 4.00 0.11 4.60
CA TYR A 69 5.43 0.39 4.64
C TYR A 69 5.98 0.46 6.08
N TYR A 70 7.31 0.35 6.21
CA TYR A 70 7.99 0.19 7.49
C TYR A 70 7.60 1.24 8.54
N GLU A 71 7.70 2.53 8.19
CA GLU A 71 7.40 3.62 9.13
C GLU A 71 5.93 3.61 9.57
N LEU A 72 5.00 3.23 8.68
CA LEU A 72 3.58 3.13 9.03
C LEU A 72 3.33 2.10 10.13
N CYS A 73 4.03 0.96 10.06
CA CYS A 73 3.79 -0.16 10.98
C CYS A 73 4.61 -0.07 12.28
N ASN A 74 5.82 0.50 12.21
CA ASN A 74 6.79 0.43 13.31
C ASN A 74 6.96 1.75 14.07
N LEU A 75 6.43 2.88 13.56
CA LEU A 75 6.50 4.18 14.23
C LEU A 75 5.07 4.67 14.53
N PRO A 76 4.53 4.44 15.75
CA PRO A 76 3.17 4.84 16.11
C PRO A 76 2.90 6.33 15.87
N GLU A 77 3.89 7.19 16.10
CA GLU A 77 3.80 8.64 15.88
C GLU A 77 3.63 8.97 14.41
N HIS A 78 4.17 8.16 13.51
CA HIS A 78 4.04 8.36 12.07
C HIS A 78 2.60 8.11 11.61
N PHE A 79 1.96 7.06 12.10
CA PHE A 79 0.55 6.79 11.83
C PHE A 79 -0.32 7.99 12.22
N GLU A 80 -0.12 8.52 13.43
CA GLU A 80 -0.81 9.71 13.93
C GLU A 80 -0.49 10.95 13.12
N GLY A 81 0.79 11.16 12.82
CA GLY A 81 1.28 12.31 12.07
C GLY A 81 0.64 12.40 10.69
N ILE A 82 0.43 11.27 10.00
CA ILE A 82 -0.31 11.26 8.72
C ILE A 82 -1.75 11.72 8.92
N MET A 83 -2.44 11.20 9.94
CA MET A 83 -3.85 11.54 10.22
C MET A 83 -4.02 13.02 10.59
N LEU A 84 -3.04 13.58 11.30
CA LEU A 84 -3.00 14.98 11.72
C LEU A 84 -2.45 15.92 10.63
N GLY A 85 -1.99 15.39 9.49
CA GLY A 85 -1.42 16.20 8.41
C GLY A 85 -0.06 16.81 8.76
N ASN A 86 0.73 16.17 9.63
CA ASN A 86 2.07 16.60 9.99
C ASN A 86 2.99 16.61 8.77
N LYS A 87 3.64 17.75 8.51
CA LYS A 87 4.48 17.95 7.31
C LYS A 87 5.55 16.86 7.11
N LYS A 88 6.27 16.48 8.17
CA LYS A 88 7.35 15.48 8.10
C LYS A 88 6.80 14.11 7.73
N ASP A 89 5.67 13.73 8.33
CA ASP A 89 5.02 12.44 8.07
C ASP A 89 4.42 12.38 6.66
N LEU A 90 3.84 13.50 6.18
CA LEU A 90 3.39 13.62 4.80
C LEU A 90 4.55 13.51 3.79
N GLU A 91 5.73 14.04 4.10
CA GLU A 91 6.93 13.90 3.27
C GLU A 91 7.44 12.45 3.22
N ILE A 92 7.47 11.75 4.36
CA ILE A 92 7.81 10.33 4.43
C ILE A 92 6.81 9.51 3.61
N PHE A 93 5.50 9.74 3.77
CA PHE A 93 4.47 9.06 3.00
C PHE A 93 4.67 9.23 1.49
N LYS A 94 4.90 10.47 1.03
CA LYS A 94 5.14 10.77 -0.40
C LYS A 94 6.37 10.05 -0.93
N LYS A 95 7.45 10.01 -0.15
CA LYS A 95 8.66 9.27 -0.50
C LYS A 95 8.34 7.76 -0.68
N ARG A 96 7.68 7.15 0.29
CA ARG A 96 7.31 5.71 0.25
C ARG A 96 6.35 5.38 -0.88
N LYS A 97 5.41 6.27 -1.18
CA LYS A 97 4.50 6.14 -2.33
C LYS A 97 5.26 6.11 -3.65
N LYS A 98 6.18 7.07 -3.85
CA LYS A 98 7.02 7.13 -5.07
C LYS A 98 7.90 5.87 -5.23
N GLU A 99 8.47 5.38 -4.13
CA GLU A 99 9.24 4.13 -4.14
C GLU A 99 8.39 2.93 -4.59
N LEU A 100 7.14 2.85 -4.10
CA LEU A 100 6.22 1.79 -4.47
C LEU A 100 5.76 1.90 -5.93
N GLU A 101 5.47 3.11 -6.41
CA GLU A 101 5.12 3.37 -7.81
C GLU A 101 6.25 2.90 -8.75
N LEU A 102 7.50 3.30 -8.47
CA LEU A 102 8.68 2.86 -9.22
C LEU A 102 8.87 1.33 -9.20
N TRP A 103 8.58 0.69 -8.07
CA TRP A 103 8.67 -0.77 -7.97
C TRP A 103 7.59 -1.47 -8.81
N LEU A 104 6.36 -0.96 -8.80
CA LEU A 104 5.27 -1.49 -9.62
C LEU A 104 5.55 -1.33 -11.12
N GLU A 105 6.11 -0.20 -11.55
CA GLU A 105 6.55 -0.01 -12.94
C GLU A 105 7.61 -1.04 -13.36
N LYS A 106 8.61 -1.29 -12.50
CA LYS A 106 9.63 -2.31 -12.76
C LYS A 106 9.04 -3.72 -12.83
N LEU A 107 8.12 -4.07 -11.94
CA LEU A 107 7.44 -5.36 -11.99
C LEU A 107 6.66 -5.55 -13.29
N ASP A 108 5.91 -4.53 -13.72
CA ASP A 108 5.17 -4.58 -14.97
C ASP A 108 6.11 -4.75 -16.17
N TYR A 109 7.28 -4.11 -16.15
CA TYR A 109 8.34 -4.31 -17.15
C TYR A 109 8.83 -5.76 -17.19
N TYR A 110 9.21 -6.35 -16.05
CA TYR A 110 9.67 -7.74 -16.00
C TYR A 110 8.57 -8.75 -16.42
N ASN A 111 7.32 -8.52 -16.02
CA ASN A 111 6.19 -9.37 -16.40
C ASN A 111 5.87 -9.28 -17.90
N LYS A 112 6.14 -8.15 -18.56
CA LYS A 112 5.92 -7.96 -20.01
C LYS A 112 7.07 -8.47 -20.86
N GLU A 113 8.31 -8.32 -20.39
CA GLU A 113 9.48 -8.58 -21.24
C GLU A 113 10.05 -9.99 -21.17
N ILE A 114 9.74 -10.77 -20.12
CA ILE A 114 10.29 -12.11 -19.94
C ILE A 114 9.16 -13.14 -20.01
N THR A 115 8.76 -13.52 -21.22
CA THR A 115 8.05 -14.78 -21.42
C THR A 115 9.02 -15.94 -21.26
N PHE A 116 8.54 -17.07 -20.75
CA PHE A 116 9.31 -18.31 -20.63
C PHE A 116 9.98 -18.69 -21.96
N GLU A 117 9.32 -18.40 -23.08
CA GLU A 117 9.85 -18.56 -24.44
C GLU A 117 11.09 -17.70 -24.73
N LYS A 118 11.15 -16.46 -24.21
CA LYS A 118 12.29 -15.55 -24.38
C LYS A 118 13.50 -15.96 -23.53
N ILE A 119 13.26 -16.69 -22.44
CA ILE A 119 14.31 -17.34 -21.65
C ILE A 119 14.81 -18.58 -22.40
N LEU A 120 13.91 -19.45 -22.86
CA LEU A 120 14.23 -20.64 -23.64
C LEU A 120 15.01 -20.30 -24.92
N SER A 121 14.65 -19.23 -25.63
CA SER A 121 15.36 -18.80 -26.84
C SER A 121 16.81 -18.35 -26.59
N LYS A 122 17.17 -18.02 -25.34
CA LYS A 122 18.52 -17.62 -24.93
C LYS A 122 19.33 -18.77 -24.37
N ILE A 123 18.68 -19.85 -23.95
CA ILE A 123 19.33 -21.10 -23.56
C ILE A 123 19.40 -21.94 -24.83
N LYS A 124 20.50 -21.84 -25.58
CA LYS A 124 20.77 -22.79 -26.68
C LYS A 124 20.96 -24.17 -26.05
N LEU A 125 19.95 -25.03 -26.18
CA LEU A 125 20.10 -26.48 -26.11
C LEU A 125 20.52 -27.00 -27.48
#